data_AF-A0A948I2H4-F1
#
_entry.id   AF-A0A948I2H4-F1
#
_cell.length_a   1.000
_cell.length_b   1.000
_cell.length_c   1.000
_cell.angle_alpha   90.00
_cell.angle_beta   90.00
_cell.angle_gamma   90.00
#
_symmetry.space_group_name_H-M   'P 1'
#
loop_
_entity.id
_entity.type
_entity.pdbx_description
1 polymer ?
#
loop_
_entity_poly.entity_id
_entity_poly.type
_entity_poly.pdbx_seq_one_letter_code
_entity_poly.pdbx_strand_id
1 'polypeptide(L)'
;MPAALDAAPDLPPGLDWYVEAFLALASCRPQSVGGAGPIPWTALDRYAQRHGIAGTEFEIFEALIGALDSAWLGWRAEREGKSP
;
A
#
# COMPACT_ATOMS: atom_id res chain seq x y z
N MET A 1 -15.51 17.35 -9.56
CA MET A 1 -14.74 16.31 -8.83
C MET A 1 -13.90 16.97 -7.75
N PRO A 2 -13.49 16.28 -6.67
CA PRO A 2 -12.62 16.89 -5.66
C PRO A 2 -11.24 17.22 -6.24
N ALA A 3 -10.71 18.39 -5.90
CA ALA A 3 -9.47 18.95 -6.47
C ALA A 3 -8.22 18.06 -6.32
N ALA A 4 -8.21 17.13 -5.37
CA ALA A 4 -7.12 16.17 -5.18
C ALA A 4 -7.00 15.14 -6.31
N LEU A 5 -8.08 14.90 -7.08
CA LEU A 5 -8.07 13.98 -8.21
C LEU A 5 -7.58 14.64 -9.51
N ASP A 6 -7.67 15.97 -9.62
CA ASP A 6 -7.21 16.71 -10.81
C ASP A 6 -5.68 16.79 -10.89
N ALA A 7 -4.98 16.51 -9.80
CA ALA A 7 -3.52 16.45 -9.71
C ALA A 7 -2.97 15.01 -9.65
N ALA A 8 -3.82 14.00 -9.87
CA ALA A 8 -3.37 12.61 -9.86
C ALA A 8 -2.42 12.38 -11.06
N PRO A 9 -1.22 11.81 -10.84
CA PRO A 9 -0.31 11.52 -11.92
C PRO A 9 -0.86 10.39 -12.80
N ASP A 10 -0.54 10.45 -14.10
CA ASP A 10 -0.75 9.29 -14.98
C ASP A 10 0.17 8.15 -14.51
N LEU A 11 -0.44 7.00 -14.21
CA LEU A 11 0.31 5.80 -13.83
C LEU A 11 0.87 5.13 -15.09
N PRO A 12 2.14 4.70 -15.08
CA PRO A 12 2.65 3.86 -16.15
C PRO A 12 1.80 2.58 -16.28
N PRO A 13 1.68 2.01 -17.50
CA PRO A 13 0.87 0.81 -17.71
C PRO A 13 1.28 -0.34 -16.77
N GLY A 14 0.29 -0.94 -16.10
CA GLY A 14 0.47 -2.08 -15.19
C GLY A 14 0.69 -1.69 -13.72
N LEU A 15 0.90 -0.41 -13.39
CA LEU A 15 1.00 0.05 -11.99
C LEU A 15 -0.36 0.23 -11.32
N ASP A 16 -1.42 0.41 -12.11
CA ASP A 16 -2.81 0.42 -11.66
C ASP A 16 -3.16 -0.80 -10.81
N TRP A 17 -2.72 -1.99 -11.24
CA TRP A 17 -2.94 -3.22 -10.51
C TRP A 17 -2.30 -3.22 -9.11
N TYR A 18 -1.10 -2.68 -8.95
CA TYR A 18 -0.44 -2.59 -7.63
C TYR A 18 -1.12 -1.58 -6.72
N VAL A 19 -1.64 -0.47 -7.28
CA VAL A 19 -2.42 0.51 -6.52
C VAL A 19 -3.74 -0.10 -6.05
N GLU A 20 -4.44 -0.85 -6.91
CA GLU A 20 -5.66 -1.58 -6.53
C GLU A 20 -5.39 -2.61 -5.42
N ALA A 21 -4.32 -3.39 -5.55
CA ALA A 21 -3.91 -4.35 -4.52
C ALA A 21 -3.60 -3.66 -3.19
N PHE A 22 -2.87 -2.54 -3.23
CA PHE A 22 -2.57 -1.72 -2.05
C PHE A 22 -3.85 -1.22 -1.36
N LEU A 23 -4.84 -0.75 -2.14
CA LEU A 23 -6.12 -0.30 -1.62
C LEU A 23 -6.93 -1.47 -1.03
N ALA A 24 -6.92 -2.64 -1.68
CA ALA A 24 -7.60 -3.84 -1.19
C ALA A 24 -7.00 -4.35 0.13
N LEU A 25 -5.68 -4.26 0.28
CA LEU A 25 -4.95 -4.65 1.50
C LEU A 25 -5.08 -3.63 2.64
N ALA A 26 -5.66 -2.46 2.38
CA ALA A 26 -5.65 -1.38 3.36
C ALA A 26 -6.38 -1.72 4.66
N SER A 27 -7.42 -2.54 4.58
CA SER A 27 -8.16 -3.04 5.75
C SER A 27 -7.39 -4.05 6.59
N CYS A 28 -6.29 -4.60 6.09
CA CYS A 28 -5.46 -5.56 6.83
C CYS A 28 -4.47 -4.89 7.78
N ARG A 29 -4.30 -3.56 7.73
CA ARG A 29 -3.38 -2.86 8.61
C ARG A 29 -3.80 -2.98 10.08
N PRO A 30 -2.90 -3.36 10.98
CA PRO A 30 -3.19 -3.33 12.40
C PRO A 30 -3.40 -1.88 12.84
N GLN A 31 -4.46 -1.65 13.61
CA GLN A 31 -4.66 -0.40 14.32
C GLN A 31 -4.00 -0.53 15.69
N SER A 32 -3.10 0.38 16.03
CA SER A 32 -2.39 0.37 17.32
C SER A 32 -2.60 1.68 18.08
N VAL A 33 -2.32 1.65 19.38
CA VAL A 33 -2.27 2.86 20.21
C VAL A 33 -1.08 3.70 19.73
N GLY A 34 -1.33 4.62 18.81
CA GLY A 34 -0.28 5.44 18.19
C GLY A 34 -0.38 5.58 16.67
N GLY A 35 -1.29 4.88 16.01
CA GLY A 35 -1.52 5.00 14.56
C GLY A 35 -1.66 3.64 13.87
N ALA A 36 -1.81 3.69 12.55
CA ALA A 36 -1.79 2.49 11.71
C ALA A 36 -0.36 1.93 11.61
N GLY A 37 -0.22 0.61 11.75
CA GLY A 37 1.02 -0.10 11.42
C GLY A 37 1.10 -0.48 9.93
N PRO A 38 2.24 -1.04 9.49
CA PRO A 38 2.40 -1.51 8.12
C PRO A 38 1.46 -2.67 7.79
N ILE A 39 1.19 -2.88 6.51
CA ILE A 39 0.49 -4.06 6.01
C ILE A 39 1.31 -5.30 6.41
N PRO A 40 0.72 -6.27 7.13
CA PRO A 40 1.45 -7.47 7.54
C PRO A 40 1.89 -8.29 6.33
N TRP A 41 3.12 -8.83 6.37
CA TRP A 41 3.63 -9.74 5.34
C TRP A 41 2.67 -10.91 5.04
N THR A 42 2.02 -11.45 6.07
CA THR A 42 1.04 -12.54 5.93
C THR A 42 -0.21 -12.15 5.13
N ALA A 43 -0.58 -10.86 5.12
CA ALA A 43 -1.65 -10.36 4.27
C ALA A 43 -1.18 -10.27 2.80
N LEU A 44 0.07 -9.86 2.58
CA LEU A 44 0.70 -9.86 1.25
C LEU A 44 0.77 -11.28 0.68
N ASP A 45 1.30 -12.22 1.44
CA ASP A 45 1.42 -13.63 1.05
C ASP A 45 0.06 -14.24 0.70
N ARG A 46 -0.97 -14.02 1.54
CA ARG A 46 -2.32 -14.52 1.25
C ARG A 46 -2.95 -13.89 0.00
N TYR A 47 -2.72 -12.60 -0.22
CA TYR A 47 -3.18 -11.92 -1.43
C TYR A 47 -2.46 -12.46 -2.66
N ALA A 48 -1.13 -12.56 -2.60
CA ALA A 48 -0.31 -13.12 -3.67
C ALA A 48 -0.75 -14.55 -4.05
N GLN A 49 -0.95 -15.42 -3.06
CA GLN A 49 -1.46 -16.78 -3.28
C GLN A 49 -2.82 -16.79 -3.98
N ARG A 50 -3.75 -15.91 -3.58
CA ARG A 50 -5.08 -15.80 -4.22
C ARG A 50 -4.99 -15.37 -5.69
N HIS A 51 -3.98 -14.59 -6.03
CA HIS A 51 -3.76 -14.06 -7.38
C HIS A 51 -2.74 -14.86 -8.19
N GLY A 52 -2.22 -15.98 -7.66
CA GLY A 52 -1.26 -16.84 -8.35
C GLY A 52 0.15 -16.27 -8.44
N ILE A 53 0.48 -15.29 -7.61
CA ILE A 53 1.77 -14.60 -7.59
C ILE A 53 2.74 -15.39 -6.70
N ALA A 54 3.91 -15.73 -7.23
CA ALA A 54 4.90 -16.54 -6.52
C ALA A 54 6.34 -16.26 -6.97
N GLY A 55 7.32 -16.74 -6.19
CA GLY A 55 8.74 -16.60 -6.51
C GLY A 55 9.16 -15.14 -6.65
N THR A 56 9.91 -14.84 -7.72
CA THR A 56 10.38 -13.46 -8.00
C THR A 56 9.23 -12.48 -8.20
N GLU A 57 8.08 -12.91 -8.71
CA GLU A 57 6.92 -12.02 -8.85
C GLU A 57 6.36 -11.61 -7.48
N PHE A 58 6.42 -12.51 -6.50
CA PHE A 58 6.06 -12.19 -5.12
C PHE A 58 7.04 -11.19 -4.49
N GLU A 59 8.35 -11.35 -4.74
CA GLU A 59 9.37 -10.41 -4.26
C GLU A 59 9.14 -8.99 -4.83
N ILE A 60 8.78 -8.90 -6.11
CA ILE A 60 8.43 -7.62 -6.76
C ILE A 60 7.14 -7.05 -6.16
N PHE A 61 6.12 -7.87 -5.97
CA PHE A 61 4.86 -7.48 -5.34
C PHE A 61 5.07 -6.95 -3.92
N GLU A 62 5.81 -7.68 -3.09
CA GLU A 62 6.13 -7.28 -1.72
C GLU A 62 6.86 -5.93 -1.70
N ALA A 63 7.87 -5.75 -2.57
CA ALA A 63 8.62 -4.51 -2.66
C ALA A 63 7.76 -3.30 -3.07
N LEU A 64 6.91 -3.46 -4.09
CA LEU A 64 6.04 -2.38 -4.58
C LEU A 64 4.95 -2.01 -3.57
N ILE A 65 4.28 -2.99 -2.97
CA ILE A 65 3.27 -2.72 -1.94
C ILE A 65 3.91 -2.12 -0.69
N GLY A 66 5.10 -2.60 -0.29
CA GLY A 66 5.84 -2.05 0.84
C GLY A 66 6.26 -0.58 0.63
N ALA A 67 6.64 -0.21 -0.60
CA ALA A 67 6.95 1.18 -0.94
C ALA A 67 5.71 2.09 -0.86
N LEU A 68 4.58 1.65 -1.40
CA LEU A 68 3.29 2.37 -1.30
C LEU A 68 2.85 2.53 0.16
N ASP A 69 3.00 1.47 0.96
CA ASP A 69 2.65 1.47 2.39
C ASP A 69 3.51 2.41 3.20
N SER A 70 4.82 2.40 2.98
CA SER A 70 5.75 3.32 3.62
C SER A 70 5.42 4.78 3.30
N ALA A 71 5.14 5.09 2.04
CA ALA A 71 4.75 6.43 1.62
C ALA A 71 3.43 6.89 2.28
N TRP A 72 2.43 6.00 2.34
CA TRP A 72 1.16 6.31 2.97
C TRP A 72 1.28 6.51 4.49
N LEU A 73 2.09 5.69 5.17
CA LEU A 73 2.35 5.84 6.60
C LEU A 73 3.04 7.18 6.90
N GLY A 74 4.03 7.57 6.10
CA GLY A 74 4.70 8.88 6.20
C GLY A 74 3.71 10.03 6.03
N TRP A 75 2.95 10.04 4.93
CA TRP A 75 1.91 11.03 4.67
C TRP A 75 0.87 11.11 5.80
N ARG A 76 0.49 9.97 6.37
CA ARG A 76 -0.47 9.91 7.47
C ARG A 76 0.11 10.50 8.76
N ALA A 77 1.34 10.15 9.11
CA ALA A 77 2.03 10.64 10.31
C ALA A 77 2.18 12.17 10.31
N GLU A 78 2.57 12.74 9.16
CA GLU A 78 2.63 14.20 8.95
C GLU A 78 1.28 14.87 9.23
N ARG A 79 0.18 14.26 8.79
CA ARG A 79 -1.18 14.80 8.94
C ARG A 79 -1.78 14.61 10.33
N GLU A 80 -1.33 13.60 11.07
CA GLU A 80 -1.69 13.39 12.47
C GLU A 80 -0.89 14.33 13.42
N GLY A 81 0.02 15.16 12.89
CA GLY A 81 0.82 16.10 13.67
C GLY A 81 1.97 15.45 14.43
N LYS A 82 2.32 14.19 14.09
CA LYS A 82 3.50 13.50 14.61
C LYS A 82 4.70 13.85 13.74
N SER A 83 5.53 14.77 14.22
CA SER A 83 6.89 14.98 13.69
C SER A 83 7.74 13.72 13.93
N PRO A 84 8.66 13.35 13.01
CA PRO A 84 9.57 12.21 13.20
C PRO A 84 10.41 12.31 14.47
#